data_AF-A0A4Q3KZH0-F1
#
_entry.id   AF-A0A4Q3KZH0-F1
#
_cell.length_a   1.000
_cell.length_b   1.000
_cell.length_c   1.000
_cell.angle_alpha   90.00
_cell.angle_beta   90.00
_cell.angle_gamma   90.00
#
_symmetry.space_group_name_H-M   'P 1'
#
loop_
_entity.id
_entity.type
_entity.pdbx_description
1 polymer ?
#
loop_
_entity_poly.entity_id
_entity_poly.type
_entity_poly.pdbx_seq_one_letter_code
_entity_poly.pdbx_strand_id
1 'polypeptide(L)'
;MSTRLTSRWVVLYYALTGIPFGLMYDAIPVYLRLTGETVVTVGLFYFIQLAWALKIFWSPLVARFGSPRHWVLGCQLVLFVGLGCLSIRAGHSHIPHVPLPWILIGMALAAATQDIAVDGVFVSSVERGDEARKNGLRVGTYRVAMATGGAGITYVAGLLGYATVFALAAFATLCLCVVVWSQAEAQTASKQTQTLTEVVRSVADWMRRPSSIATLLFILTFKLGDGCVEAMSHVFWVDRGMTGRSIGLFNLSVALPLSICGALLGGAYTSRQGLRRALFLCGLLQALGALG
;
A
#
# COMPACT_ATOMS: atom_id res chain seq x y z
N MET A 1 -12.51 -12.62 -28.14
CA MET A 1 -11.38 -11.66 -28.10
C MET A 1 -10.71 -11.80 -26.74
N SER A 2 -9.39 -12.01 -26.72
CA SER A 2 -8.66 -12.58 -25.58
C SER A 2 -8.76 -11.75 -24.29
N THR A 3 -9.16 -12.41 -23.20
CA THR A 3 -9.19 -12.01 -21.79
C THR A 3 -7.79 -11.81 -21.18
N ARG A 4 -6.90 -11.11 -21.89
CA ARG A 4 -5.51 -10.91 -21.45
C ARG A 4 -5.36 -9.56 -20.78
N LEU A 5 -5.02 -9.56 -19.49
CA LEU A 5 -4.43 -8.37 -18.89
C LEU A 5 -3.08 -8.12 -19.59
N THR A 6 -2.99 -7.06 -20.37
CA THR A 6 -1.73 -6.63 -20.95
C THR A 6 -0.79 -6.18 -19.83
N SER A 7 0.52 -6.31 -20.04
CA SER A 7 1.52 -5.85 -19.07
C SER A 7 1.35 -4.38 -18.70
N ARG A 8 0.86 -3.55 -19.63
CA ARG A 8 0.58 -2.12 -19.40
C ARG A 8 -0.50 -1.92 -18.33
N TRP A 9 -1.51 -2.78 -18.30
CA TRP A 9 -2.59 -2.72 -17.29
C TRP A 9 -2.13 -3.19 -15.92
N VAL A 10 -1.26 -4.21 -15.86
CA VAL A 10 -0.61 -4.60 -14.60
C VAL A 10 0.13 -3.38 -14.03
N VAL A 11 0.93 -2.69 -14.86
CA VAL A 11 1.66 -1.49 -14.42
C VAL A 11 0.70 -0.40 -13.93
N LEU A 12 -0.36 -0.08 -14.68
CA LEU A 12 -1.28 0.98 -14.28
C LEU A 12 -2.00 0.67 -12.96
N TYR A 13 -2.61 -0.52 -12.83
CA TYR A 13 -3.39 -0.87 -11.65
C TYR A 13 -2.53 -1.01 -10.38
N TYR A 14 -1.29 -1.52 -10.51
CA TYR A 14 -0.38 -1.60 -9.36
C TYR A 14 0.31 -0.28 -9.04
N ALA A 15 0.41 0.64 -10.00
CA ALA A 15 0.78 2.02 -9.71
C ALA A 15 -0.32 2.75 -8.92
N LEU A 16 -1.59 2.53 -9.31
CA LEU A 16 -2.76 3.10 -8.64
C LEU A 16 -2.91 2.67 -7.19
N THR A 17 -2.49 1.44 -6.84
CA THR A 17 -2.55 0.90 -5.48
C THR A 17 -1.30 1.21 -4.65
N GLY A 18 -0.12 1.17 -5.28
CA GLY A 18 1.14 1.46 -4.60
C GLY A 18 1.27 2.91 -4.13
N ILE A 19 0.83 3.89 -4.93
CA ILE A 19 0.94 5.31 -4.55
C ILE A 19 0.15 5.64 -3.27
N PRO A 20 -1.15 5.28 -3.14
CA PRO A 20 -1.89 5.49 -1.89
C PRO A 20 -1.29 4.76 -0.70
N PHE A 21 -0.72 3.56 -0.90
CA PHE A 21 -0.06 2.84 0.16
C PHE A 21 1.16 3.62 0.69
N GLY A 22 2.08 4.04 -0.19
CA GLY A 22 3.25 4.83 0.21
C GLY A 22 2.89 6.19 0.81
N LEU A 23 1.84 6.83 0.28
CA LEU A 23 1.31 8.07 0.86
C LEU A 23 0.91 7.86 2.33
N MET A 24 0.16 6.79 2.60
CA MET A 24 -0.38 6.52 3.93
C MET A 24 0.68 5.98 4.90
N TYR A 25 1.65 5.19 4.44
CA TYR A 25 2.68 4.60 5.31
C TYR A 25 3.87 5.53 5.56
N ASP A 26 4.24 6.38 4.59
CA ASP A 26 5.48 7.17 4.67
C ASP A 26 5.19 8.67 4.70
N ALA A 27 4.42 9.20 3.74
CA ALA A 27 4.31 10.65 3.55
C ALA A 27 3.42 11.33 4.62
N ILE A 28 2.27 10.72 4.96
CA ILE A 28 1.34 11.27 5.95
C ILE A 28 1.96 11.33 7.35
N PRO A 29 2.63 10.30 7.89
CA PRO A 29 3.32 10.39 9.18
C PRO A 29 4.32 11.55 9.25
N VAL A 30 5.11 11.75 8.20
CA VAL A 30 6.06 12.89 8.11
C VAL A 30 5.33 14.21 8.09
N TYR A 31 4.26 14.33 7.29
CA TYR A 31 3.42 15.53 7.24
C TYR A 31 2.85 15.87 8.62
N LEU A 32 2.19 14.91 9.28
CA LEU A 32 1.59 15.09 10.61
C LEU A 32 2.64 15.59 11.60
N ARG A 33 3.81 14.94 11.61
CA ARG A 33 4.88 15.32 12.54
C ARG A 33 5.44 16.71 12.27
N LEU A 34 5.67 17.07 11.00
CA LEU A 34 6.14 18.41 10.62
C LEU A 34 5.12 19.51 10.94
N THR A 35 3.82 19.20 10.92
CA THR A 35 2.76 20.14 11.33
C THR A 35 2.58 20.25 12.85
N GLY A 36 3.43 19.60 13.64
CA GLY A 36 3.43 19.69 15.09
C GLY A 36 2.53 18.68 15.81
N GLU A 37 1.97 17.69 15.10
CA GLU A 37 1.21 16.62 15.75
C GLU A 37 2.12 15.79 16.66
N THR A 38 1.56 15.31 17.76
CA THR A 38 2.32 14.53 18.75
C THR A 38 2.70 13.16 18.20
N VAL A 39 3.81 12.59 18.69
CA VAL A 39 4.22 11.21 18.36
C VAL A 39 3.10 10.21 18.70
N VAL A 40 2.35 10.45 19.77
CA VAL A 40 1.19 9.62 20.16
C VAL A 40 0.09 9.69 19.09
N THR A 41 -0.23 10.87 18.58
CA THR A 41 -1.21 11.04 17.49
C THR A 41 -0.77 10.31 16.22
N VAL A 42 0.52 10.43 15.85
CA VAL A 42 1.07 9.72 14.69
C VAL A 42 1.08 8.20 14.92
N GLY A 43 1.38 7.74 16.14
CA GLY A 43 1.27 6.34 16.54
C GLY A 43 -0.17 5.82 16.41
N LEU A 44 -1.17 6.62 16.82
CA LEU A 44 -2.58 6.29 16.65
C LEU A 44 -2.98 6.20 15.18
N PHE A 45 -2.38 7.01 14.30
CA PHE A 45 -2.60 6.94 12.86
C PHE A 45 -2.17 5.58 12.26
N TYR A 46 -1.16 4.89 12.81
CA TYR A 46 -0.80 3.54 12.36
C TYR A 46 -1.92 2.51 12.57
N PHE A 47 -2.87 2.73 13.50
CA PHE A 47 -4.05 1.87 13.62
C PHE A 47 -4.97 1.95 12.40
N ILE A 48 -5.03 3.10 11.72
CA ILE A 48 -5.82 3.25 10.50
C ILE A 48 -5.28 2.31 9.40
N GLN A 49 -3.99 2.01 9.44
CA GLN A 49 -3.34 1.09 8.50
C GLN A 49 -3.72 -0.39 8.74
N LEU A 50 -4.41 -0.71 9.85
CA LEU A 50 -5.06 -2.01 10.01
C LEU A 50 -6.08 -2.28 8.89
N ALA A 51 -6.56 -1.26 8.17
CA ALA A 51 -7.40 -1.45 6.99
C ALA A 51 -6.81 -2.46 5.99
N TRP A 52 -5.49 -2.43 5.73
CA TRP A 52 -4.85 -3.39 4.80
C TRP A 52 -4.78 -4.81 5.35
N ALA A 53 -4.70 -4.99 6.67
CA ALA A 53 -4.72 -6.30 7.31
C ALA A 53 -6.14 -6.87 7.43
N LEU A 54 -7.11 -6.01 7.74
CA LEU A 54 -8.51 -6.36 7.94
C LEU A 54 -9.30 -6.51 6.63
N LYS A 55 -8.71 -6.14 5.48
CA LYS A 55 -9.40 -6.18 4.17
C LYS A 55 -9.96 -7.55 3.79
N ILE A 56 -9.46 -8.63 4.40
CA ILE A 56 -10.03 -9.98 4.28
C ILE A 56 -11.50 -10.07 4.68
N PHE A 57 -11.97 -9.25 5.63
CA PHE A 57 -13.33 -9.31 6.16
C PHE A 57 -14.38 -8.79 5.17
N TRP A 58 -14.03 -7.78 4.36
CA TRP A 58 -14.95 -7.21 3.35
C TRP A 58 -14.59 -7.57 1.92
N SER A 59 -13.48 -8.26 1.66
CA SER A 59 -13.13 -8.70 0.31
C SER A 59 -14.21 -9.55 -0.39
N PRO A 60 -14.99 -10.43 0.30
CA PRO A 60 -16.08 -11.15 -0.35
C PRO A 60 -17.22 -10.24 -0.80
N LEU A 61 -17.46 -9.15 -0.07
CA LEU A 61 -18.48 -8.16 -0.43
C LEU A 61 -18.08 -7.41 -1.70
N VAL A 62 -16.79 -7.01 -1.79
CA VAL A 62 -16.23 -6.36 -2.99
C VAL A 62 -16.30 -7.29 -4.20
N ALA A 63 -16.05 -8.59 -4.01
CA ALA A 63 -16.17 -9.58 -5.08
C ALA A 63 -17.63 -9.84 -5.51
N ARG A 64 -18.59 -9.73 -4.58
CA ARG A 64 -20.02 -9.98 -4.83
C ARG A 64 -20.73 -8.79 -5.49
N PHE A 65 -20.43 -7.58 -5.04
CA PHE A 65 -21.15 -6.37 -5.44
C PHE A 65 -20.31 -5.54 -6.41
N GLY A 66 -20.96 -4.91 -7.40
CA GLY A 66 -20.29 -4.03 -8.35
C GLY A 66 -19.35 -4.75 -9.32
N SER A 67 -18.76 -3.98 -10.24
CA SER A 67 -17.65 -4.48 -11.06
C SER A 67 -16.33 -3.91 -10.54
N PRO A 68 -15.19 -4.60 -10.77
CA PRO A 68 -13.90 -4.13 -10.31
C PRO A 68 -13.57 -2.71 -10.78
N ARG A 69 -14.01 -2.34 -11.99
CA ARG A 69 -13.85 -0.99 -12.53
C ARG A 69 -14.58 0.06 -11.68
N HIS A 70 -15.85 -0.17 -11.33
CA HIS A 70 -16.62 0.76 -10.50
C HIS A 70 -16.04 0.89 -9.09
N TRP A 71 -15.52 -0.20 -8.52
CA TRP A 71 -14.80 -0.15 -7.24
C TRP A 71 -13.54 0.70 -7.32
N VAL A 72 -12.69 0.48 -8.34
CA VAL A 72 -11.47 1.28 -8.50
C VAL A 72 -11.82 2.77 -8.65
N LEU A 73 -12.77 3.12 -9.52
CA LEU A 73 -13.20 4.50 -9.71
C LEU A 73 -13.78 5.13 -8.42
N GLY A 74 -14.63 4.39 -7.69
CA GLY A 74 -15.20 4.86 -6.43
C GLY A 74 -14.13 5.11 -5.37
N CYS A 75 -13.19 4.17 -5.19
CA CYS A 75 -12.08 4.34 -4.26
C CYS A 75 -11.19 5.53 -4.65
N GLN A 76 -10.95 5.69 -5.95
CA GLN A 76 -10.12 6.76 -6.49
C GLN A 76 -10.76 8.14 -6.33
N LEU A 77 -12.09 8.24 -6.40
CA LEU A 77 -12.83 9.46 -6.05
C LEU A 77 -12.72 9.77 -4.55
N VAL A 78 -12.78 8.78 -3.67
CA VAL A 78 -12.56 8.98 -2.23
C VAL A 78 -11.14 9.48 -1.96
N LEU A 79 -10.13 8.91 -2.63
CA LEU A 79 -8.75 9.37 -2.54
C LEU A 79 -8.57 10.79 -3.07
N PHE A 80 -9.22 11.14 -4.19
CA PHE A 80 -9.24 12.50 -4.74
C PHE A 80 -9.80 13.51 -3.74
N VAL A 81 -10.97 13.22 -3.16
CA VAL A 81 -11.61 14.09 -2.16
C VAL A 81 -10.72 14.20 -0.91
N GLY A 82 -10.18 13.08 -0.42
CA GLY A 82 -9.31 13.06 0.75
C GLY A 82 -8.04 13.90 0.56
N LEU A 83 -7.36 13.75 -0.59
CA LEU A 83 -6.21 14.57 -0.95
C LEU A 83 -6.57 16.05 -1.11
N GLY A 84 -7.74 16.37 -1.68
CA GLY A 84 -8.26 17.74 -1.76
C GLY A 84 -8.47 18.35 -0.37
N CYS A 85 -9.07 17.61 0.56
CA CYS A 85 -9.24 18.05 1.95
C CYS A 85 -7.89 18.25 2.66
N LEU A 86 -6.92 17.35 2.45
CA LEU A 86 -5.56 17.48 2.99
C LEU A 86 -4.85 18.72 2.42
N SER A 87 -5.00 18.99 1.12
CA SER A 87 -4.47 20.18 0.47
C SER A 87 -5.02 21.47 1.11
N ILE A 88 -6.34 21.55 1.30
CA ILE A 88 -6.99 22.72 1.90
C ILE A 88 -6.49 22.93 3.34
N ARG A 89 -6.43 21.86 4.13
CA ARG A 89 -5.91 21.89 5.51
C ARG A 89 -4.45 22.33 5.56
N ALA A 90 -3.61 21.79 4.68
CA ALA A 90 -2.20 22.15 4.63
C ALA A 90 -1.98 23.61 4.19
N GLY A 91 -2.90 24.18 3.39
CA GLY A 91 -2.85 25.57 2.95
C GLY A 91 -3.45 26.58 3.94
N HIS A 92 -4.33 26.13 4.85
CA HIS A 92 -5.02 26.99 5.81
C HIS A 92 -4.90 26.43 7.23
N SER A 93 -3.86 26.86 7.94
CA SER A 93 -3.58 26.50 9.35
C SER A 93 -4.69 26.87 10.34
N HIS A 94 -5.63 27.74 9.94
CA HIS A 94 -6.67 28.30 10.82
C HIS A 94 -8.08 27.72 10.63
N ILE A 95 -8.31 26.76 9.72
CA ILE A 95 -9.66 26.19 9.51
C ILE A 95 -9.92 25.07 10.55
N PRO A 96 -10.81 25.25 11.54
CA PRO A 96 -10.94 24.33 12.68
C PRO A 96 -11.77 23.06 12.41
N HIS A 97 -12.29 22.83 11.20
CA HIS A 97 -13.45 21.94 11.03
C HIS A 97 -13.26 20.73 10.11
N VAL A 98 -12.06 20.48 9.59
CA VAL A 98 -11.81 19.31 8.75
C VAL A 98 -11.35 18.15 9.65
N PRO A 99 -12.19 17.10 9.88
CA PRO A 99 -11.84 16.04 10.82
C PRO A 99 -10.83 15.09 10.18
N LEU A 100 -9.55 15.42 10.38
CA LEU A 100 -8.41 14.69 9.82
C LEU A 100 -8.47 13.17 10.03
N PRO A 101 -8.84 12.63 11.22
CA PRO A 101 -8.93 11.18 11.41
C PRO A 101 -9.92 10.51 10.46
N TRP A 102 -11.11 11.11 10.23
CA TRP A 102 -12.13 10.54 9.36
C TRP A 102 -11.73 10.54 7.89
N ILE A 103 -11.00 11.58 7.44
CA ILE A 103 -10.44 11.62 6.09
C ILE A 103 -9.43 10.50 5.90
N LEU A 104 -8.51 10.35 6.85
CA LEU A 104 -7.45 9.34 6.78
C LEU A 104 -8.03 7.92 6.85
N ILE A 105 -9.06 7.70 7.69
CA ILE A 105 -9.81 6.43 7.72
C ILE A 105 -10.47 6.15 6.36
N GLY A 106 -11.17 7.14 5.80
CA GLY A 106 -11.82 7.01 4.50
C GLY A 106 -10.83 6.69 3.38
N MET A 107 -9.68 7.38 3.35
CA MET A 107 -8.60 7.12 2.39
C MET A 107 -8.00 5.73 2.56
N ALA A 108 -7.75 5.27 3.79
CA ALA A 108 -7.20 3.93 4.04
C ALA A 108 -8.16 2.82 3.62
N LEU A 109 -9.45 2.95 3.98
CA LEU A 109 -10.49 1.99 3.57
C LEU A 109 -10.65 1.97 2.05
N ALA A 110 -10.62 3.13 1.39
CA ALA A 110 -10.66 3.22 -0.06
C ALA A 110 -9.43 2.57 -0.71
N ALA A 111 -8.23 2.86 -0.23
CA ALA A 111 -7.00 2.26 -0.75
C ALA A 111 -6.98 0.74 -0.57
N ALA A 112 -7.35 0.24 0.62
CA ALA A 112 -7.43 -1.19 0.89
C ALA A 112 -8.54 -1.90 0.06
N THR A 113 -9.64 -1.21 -0.22
CA THR A 113 -10.71 -1.72 -1.10
C THR A 113 -10.30 -1.73 -2.57
N GLN A 114 -9.55 -0.72 -3.01
CA GLN A 114 -8.98 -0.66 -4.34
C GLN A 114 -8.01 -1.81 -4.59
N ASP A 115 -7.17 -2.14 -3.59
CA ASP A 115 -6.30 -3.32 -3.65
C ASP A 115 -7.10 -4.59 -3.93
N ILE A 116 -8.21 -4.82 -3.21
CA ILE A 116 -9.05 -6.01 -3.41
C ILE A 116 -9.57 -6.09 -4.85
N ALA A 117 -10.09 -4.98 -5.37
CA ALA A 117 -10.63 -4.93 -6.73
C ALA A 117 -9.55 -5.20 -7.79
N VAL A 118 -8.35 -4.61 -7.62
CA VAL A 118 -7.20 -4.80 -8.51
C VAL A 118 -6.65 -6.22 -8.44
N ASP A 119 -6.50 -6.78 -7.24
CA ASP A 119 -6.02 -8.14 -7.03
C ASP A 119 -7.00 -9.16 -7.64
N GLY A 120 -8.31 -8.92 -7.52
CA GLY A 120 -9.34 -9.75 -8.15
C GLY A 120 -9.19 -9.79 -9.67
N VAL A 121 -9.02 -8.63 -10.31
CA VAL A 121 -8.79 -8.52 -11.76
C VAL A 121 -7.47 -9.18 -12.17
N PHE A 122 -6.43 -9.05 -11.35
CA PHE A 122 -5.13 -9.66 -11.64
C PHE A 122 -5.23 -11.18 -11.65
N VAL A 123 -5.76 -11.78 -10.57
CA VAL A 123 -5.87 -13.23 -10.43
C VAL A 123 -6.77 -13.82 -11.53
N SER A 124 -7.86 -13.15 -11.90
CA SER A 124 -8.76 -13.64 -12.96
C SER A 124 -8.19 -13.54 -14.38
N SER A 125 -7.14 -12.74 -14.59
CA SER A 125 -6.65 -12.36 -15.94
C SER A 125 -5.22 -12.82 -16.24
N VAL A 126 -4.63 -13.59 -15.32
CA VAL A 126 -3.31 -14.21 -15.47
C VAL A 126 -3.49 -15.64 -16.01
N GLU A 127 -2.80 -15.97 -17.10
CA GLU A 127 -2.80 -17.32 -17.68
C GLU A 127 -1.75 -18.19 -16.98
N ARG A 128 -2.03 -19.49 -16.86
CA ARG A 128 -1.07 -20.48 -16.36
C ARG A 128 0.21 -20.43 -17.20
N GLY A 129 1.36 -20.26 -16.54
CA GLY A 129 2.68 -20.14 -17.19
C GLY A 129 3.21 -18.71 -17.31
N ASP A 130 2.35 -17.67 -17.29
CA ASP A 130 2.79 -16.26 -17.27
C ASP A 130 2.78 -15.65 -15.85
N GLU A 131 2.41 -16.45 -14.86
CA GLU A 131 2.26 -16.04 -13.45
C GLU A 131 3.53 -15.41 -12.88
N ALA A 132 4.69 -16.04 -13.10
CA ALA A 132 5.96 -15.55 -12.56
C ALA A 132 6.33 -14.17 -13.12
N ARG A 133 6.20 -13.98 -14.44
CA ARG A 133 6.53 -12.71 -15.10
C ARG A 133 5.56 -11.61 -14.71
N LYS A 134 4.24 -11.86 -14.75
CA LYS A 134 3.23 -10.88 -14.35
C LYS A 134 3.31 -10.54 -12.86
N ASN A 135 3.61 -11.51 -12.00
CA ASN A 135 3.83 -11.27 -10.58
C ASN A 135 5.09 -10.43 -10.32
N GLY A 136 6.18 -10.70 -11.04
CA GLY A 136 7.40 -9.87 -10.96
C GLY A 136 7.12 -8.41 -11.36
N LEU A 137 6.41 -8.21 -12.47
CA LEU A 137 6.00 -6.87 -12.92
C LEU A 137 5.11 -6.16 -11.90
N ARG A 138 4.13 -6.88 -11.34
CA ARG A 138 3.25 -6.41 -10.26
C ARG A 138 4.06 -5.88 -9.07
N VAL A 139 4.94 -6.72 -8.51
CA VAL A 139 5.70 -6.39 -7.29
C VAL A 139 6.67 -5.23 -7.55
N GLY A 140 7.36 -5.25 -8.69
CA GLY A 140 8.28 -4.16 -9.07
C GLY A 140 7.55 -2.83 -9.23
N THR A 141 6.43 -2.82 -9.96
CA THR A 141 5.60 -1.63 -10.15
C THR A 141 5.10 -1.10 -8.80
N TYR A 142 4.54 -1.98 -7.96
CA TYR A 142 3.98 -1.61 -6.67
C TYR A 142 5.03 -0.94 -5.78
N ARG A 143 6.26 -1.46 -5.73
CA ARG A 143 7.35 -0.87 -4.94
C ARG A 143 7.78 0.50 -5.44
N VAL A 144 7.89 0.69 -6.76
CA VAL A 144 8.24 2.00 -7.33
C VAL A 144 7.12 3.01 -7.05
N ALA A 145 5.87 2.59 -7.20
CA ALA A 145 4.69 3.39 -6.91
C ALA A 145 4.59 3.79 -5.43
N MET A 146 4.84 2.84 -4.52
CA MET A 146 4.94 3.09 -3.08
C MET A 146 6.02 4.11 -2.77
N ALA A 147 7.24 3.93 -3.29
CA ALA A 147 8.32 4.90 -3.07
C ALA A 147 7.99 6.30 -3.62
N THR A 148 7.25 6.35 -4.73
CA THR A 148 6.76 7.61 -5.32
C THR A 148 5.72 8.28 -4.42
N GLY A 149 4.74 7.52 -3.93
CA GLY A 149 3.67 8.02 -3.06
C GLY A 149 4.14 8.38 -1.65
N GLY A 150 5.19 7.73 -1.17
CA GLY A 150 5.84 8.05 0.10
C GLY A 150 6.93 9.10 -0.06
N ALA A 151 8.15 8.63 -0.25
CA ALA A 151 9.35 9.46 -0.36
C ALA A 151 9.28 10.55 -1.45
N GLY A 152 8.69 10.24 -2.61
CA GLY A 152 8.51 11.19 -3.72
C GLY A 152 7.63 12.37 -3.32
N ILE A 153 6.45 12.11 -2.76
CA ILE A 153 5.54 13.14 -2.26
C ILE A 153 6.22 13.96 -1.16
N THR A 154 6.86 13.32 -0.19
CA THR A 154 7.57 14.02 0.91
C THR A 154 8.69 14.92 0.38
N TYR A 155 9.46 14.45 -0.60
CA TYR A 155 10.53 15.23 -1.23
C TYR A 155 10.01 16.49 -1.92
N VAL A 156 9.02 16.32 -2.81
CA VAL A 156 8.43 17.43 -3.57
C VAL A 156 7.68 18.39 -2.64
N ALA A 157 7.05 17.88 -1.58
CA ALA A 157 6.38 18.71 -0.58
C ALA A 157 7.37 19.58 0.19
N GLY A 158 8.61 19.10 0.38
CA GLY A 158 9.71 19.92 0.91
C GLY A 158 10.19 21.04 -0.02
N LEU A 159 9.80 21.02 -1.31
CA LEU A 159 10.13 22.05 -2.30
C LEU A 159 8.97 23.03 -2.53
N LEU A 160 7.74 22.51 -2.65
CA LEU A 160 6.55 23.27 -3.08
C LEU A 160 5.52 23.49 -1.95
N GLY A 161 5.73 22.88 -0.78
CA GLY A 161 4.76 22.81 0.30
C GLY A 161 3.75 21.66 0.14
N TYR A 162 3.27 21.14 1.26
CA TYR A 162 2.31 20.02 1.28
C TYR A 162 0.96 20.35 0.64
N ALA A 163 0.48 21.59 0.77
CA ALA A 163 -0.77 22.03 0.14
C ALA A 163 -0.71 21.82 -1.38
N THR A 164 0.31 22.38 -2.03
CA THR A 164 0.53 22.27 -3.47
C THR A 164 0.65 20.81 -3.91
N VAL A 165 1.43 20.01 -3.18
CA VAL A 165 1.67 18.61 -3.58
C VAL A 165 0.43 17.73 -3.41
N PHE A 166 -0.35 17.93 -2.35
CA PHE A 166 -1.63 17.23 -2.20
C PHE A 166 -2.64 17.65 -3.27
N ALA A 167 -2.68 18.92 -3.67
CA ALA A 167 -3.50 19.36 -4.81
C ALA A 167 -3.07 18.70 -6.13
N LEU A 168 -1.77 18.64 -6.41
CA LEU A 168 -1.23 17.97 -7.60
C LEU A 168 -1.52 16.46 -7.58
N ALA A 169 -1.39 15.82 -6.42
CA ALA A 169 -1.72 14.40 -6.26
C ALA A 169 -3.22 14.15 -6.44
N ALA A 170 -4.10 15.03 -5.94
CA ALA A 170 -5.53 14.96 -6.17
C ALA A 170 -5.83 15.09 -7.68
N PHE A 171 -5.26 16.10 -8.35
CA PHE A 171 -5.44 16.29 -9.78
C PHE A 171 -4.96 15.07 -10.60
N ALA A 172 -3.78 14.52 -10.29
CA ALA A 172 -3.28 13.31 -10.93
C ALA A 172 -4.21 12.12 -10.70
N THR A 173 -4.75 11.97 -9.49
CA THR A 173 -5.73 10.94 -9.15
C THR A 173 -7.00 11.08 -9.99
N LEU A 174 -7.49 12.30 -10.21
CA LEU A 174 -8.64 12.58 -11.06
C LEU A 174 -8.37 12.28 -12.55
N CYS A 175 -7.20 12.67 -13.08
CA CYS A 175 -6.80 12.31 -14.45
C CYS A 175 -6.76 10.79 -14.64
N LEU A 176 -6.27 10.06 -13.65
CA LEU A 176 -6.24 8.61 -13.68
C LEU A 176 -7.65 8.00 -13.62
N CYS A 177 -8.64 8.63 -12.98
CA CYS A 177 -10.04 8.20 -13.07
C CYS A 177 -10.53 8.19 -14.52
N VAL A 178 -10.16 9.20 -15.32
CA VAL A 178 -10.52 9.28 -16.75
C VAL A 178 -9.90 8.11 -17.52
N VAL A 179 -8.63 7.78 -17.24
CA VAL A 179 -7.92 6.65 -17.88
C VAL A 179 -8.55 5.30 -17.52
N VAL A 180 -8.95 5.11 -16.26
CA VAL A 180 -9.66 3.90 -15.81
C VAL A 180 -11.07 3.84 -16.40
N TRP A 181 -11.75 4.99 -16.52
CA TRP A 181 -13.06 5.09 -17.14
C TRP A 181 -13.04 4.79 -18.64
N SER A 182 -11.98 5.17 -19.35
CA SER A 182 -11.87 4.88 -20.78
C SER A 182 -11.63 3.39 -21.08
N GLN A 183 -11.45 2.54 -20.05
CA GLN A 183 -11.21 1.11 -20.26
C GLN A 183 -12.48 0.34 -20.56
N ALA A 184 -12.44 -0.50 -21.60
CA ALA A 184 -13.42 -1.55 -21.75
C ALA A 184 -13.43 -2.41 -20.47
N GLU A 185 -14.61 -2.65 -19.93
CA GLU A 185 -14.78 -3.46 -18.73
C GLU A 185 -14.18 -4.84 -18.99
N ALA A 186 -13.16 -5.23 -18.22
CA ALA A 186 -12.64 -6.58 -18.31
C ALA A 186 -13.81 -7.51 -17.97
N GLN A 187 -14.27 -8.28 -18.96
CA GLN A 187 -15.32 -9.28 -18.73
C GLN A 187 -14.77 -10.28 -17.73
N THR A 188 -15.14 -10.12 -16.47
CA THR A 188 -14.89 -11.10 -15.41
C THR A 188 -15.58 -12.38 -15.81
N ALA A 189 -14.79 -13.42 -16.10
CA ALA A 189 -15.28 -14.77 -16.25
C ALA A 189 -16.12 -15.11 -15.01
N SER A 190 -17.41 -15.40 -15.23
CA SER A 190 -18.42 -15.90 -14.28
C SER A 190 -18.37 -15.30 -12.86
N LYS A 191 -19.43 -14.58 -12.47
CA LYS A 191 -19.73 -14.27 -11.06
C LYS A 191 -19.93 -15.58 -10.28
N GLN A 192 -18.85 -16.26 -9.94
CA GLN A 192 -18.88 -17.34 -8.97
C GLN A 192 -19.01 -16.64 -7.62
N THR A 193 -20.27 -16.42 -7.25
CA THR A 193 -20.64 -15.68 -6.06
C THR A 193 -20.27 -16.56 -4.89
N GLN A 194 -19.06 -16.38 -4.36
CA GLN A 194 -18.68 -17.10 -3.14
C GLN A 194 -19.65 -16.68 -2.04
N THR A 195 -20.41 -17.65 -1.55
CA THR A 195 -21.29 -17.42 -0.41
C THR A 195 -20.44 -17.14 0.83
N LEU A 196 -20.96 -16.37 1.80
CA LEU A 196 -20.26 -16.18 3.09
C LEU A 196 -19.92 -17.54 3.74
N THR A 197 -20.76 -18.54 3.51
CA THR A 197 -20.57 -19.92 3.92
C THR A 197 -19.32 -20.56 3.31
N GLU A 198 -19.03 -20.32 2.02
CA GLU A 198 -17.82 -20.82 1.35
C GLU A 198 -16.55 -20.14 1.86
N VAL A 199 -16.62 -18.84 2.17
CA VAL A 199 -15.49 -18.09 2.74
C VAL A 199 -15.20 -18.61 4.16
N VAL A 200 -16.22 -18.72 5.00
CA VAL A 200 -16.08 -19.26 6.37
C VAL A 200 -15.57 -20.70 6.34
N ARG A 201 -16.07 -21.53 5.42
CA ARG A 201 -15.59 -22.90 5.24
C ARG A 201 -14.12 -22.93 4.82
N SER A 202 -13.71 -22.10 3.87
CA SER A 202 -12.31 -22.02 3.42
C SER A 202 -11.35 -21.61 4.55
N VAL A 203 -11.76 -20.65 5.38
CA VAL A 203 -10.99 -20.23 6.57
C VAL A 203 -10.95 -21.35 7.60
N ALA A 204 -12.08 -22.01 7.88
CA ALA A 204 -12.14 -23.13 8.82
C ALA A 204 -11.28 -24.32 8.36
N ASP A 205 -11.31 -24.65 7.09
CA ASP A 205 -10.50 -25.72 6.50
C ASP A 205 -9.01 -25.40 6.57
N TRP A 206 -8.62 -24.13 6.40
CA TRP A 206 -7.24 -23.69 6.61
C TRP A 206 -6.83 -23.78 8.08
N MET A 207 -7.68 -23.35 9.03
CA MET A 207 -7.39 -23.45 10.46
C MET A 207 -7.23 -24.91 10.93
N ARG A 208 -7.93 -25.87 10.29
CA ARG A 208 -7.81 -27.31 10.59
C ARG A 208 -6.51 -27.95 10.11
N ARG A 209 -5.72 -27.27 9.26
CA ARG A 209 -4.44 -27.83 8.77
C ARG A 209 -3.42 -27.90 9.92
N PRO A 210 -2.62 -28.98 9.99
CA PRO A 210 -1.52 -29.05 10.96
C PRO A 210 -0.57 -27.87 10.77
N SER A 211 -0.16 -27.23 11.87
CA SER A 211 0.71 -26.04 11.90
C SER A 211 0.11 -24.73 11.34
N SER A 212 -1.20 -24.65 11.10
CA SER A 212 -1.88 -23.41 10.66
C SER A 212 -1.64 -22.24 11.63
N ILE A 213 -1.92 -22.45 12.92
CA ILE A 213 -1.76 -21.46 13.99
C ILE A 213 -0.28 -21.09 14.16
N ALA A 214 0.63 -22.07 14.15
CA ALA A 214 2.07 -21.80 14.23
C ALA A 214 2.56 -20.95 13.06
N THR A 215 2.06 -21.21 11.85
CA THR A 215 2.37 -20.41 10.65
C THR A 215 1.80 -19.00 10.77
N LEU A 216 0.57 -18.85 11.28
CA LEU A 216 -0.05 -17.55 11.52
C LEU A 216 0.76 -16.72 12.51
N LEU A 217 1.07 -17.30 13.67
CA LEU A 217 1.88 -16.66 14.71
C LEU A 217 3.24 -16.27 14.15
N PHE A 218 3.90 -17.17 13.42
CA PHE A 218 5.16 -16.86 12.76
C PHE A 218 5.05 -15.65 11.83
N ILE A 219 4.06 -15.60 10.94
CA ILE A 219 3.86 -14.47 10.01
C ILE A 219 3.63 -13.16 10.77
N LEU A 220 2.83 -13.19 11.84
CA LEU A 220 2.51 -12.01 12.65
C LEU A 220 3.73 -11.52 13.44
N THR A 221 4.52 -12.42 14.03
CA THR A 221 5.67 -12.04 14.87
C THR A 221 6.91 -11.74 14.07
N PHE A 222 7.12 -12.41 12.93
CA PHE A 222 8.35 -12.30 12.13
C PHE A 222 8.60 -10.86 11.65
N LYS A 223 7.54 -10.12 11.31
CA LYS A 223 7.64 -8.72 10.87
C LYS A 223 7.35 -7.69 11.96
N LEU A 224 7.01 -8.11 13.18
CA LEU A 224 6.53 -7.19 14.21
C LEU A 224 7.60 -6.17 14.61
N GLY A 225 8.83 -6.61 14.86
CA GLY A 225 9.92 -5.72 15.27
C GLY A 225 10.26 -4.68 14.21
N ASP A 226 10.43 -5.13 12.97
CA ASP A 226 10.69 -4.28 11.80
C ASP A 226 9.56 -3.28 11.56
N GLY A 227 8.30 -3.72 11.63
CA GLY A 227 7.15 -2.82 11.48
C GLY A 227 7.09 -1.73 12.56
N CYS A 228 7.45 -2.05 13.81
CA CYS A 228 7.53 -1.04 14.88
C CYS A 228 8.65 -0.02 14.64
N VAL A 229 9.82 -0.47 14.19
CA VAL A 229 10.94 0.42 13.87
C VAL A 229 10.62 1.29 12.65
N GLU A 230 10.11 0.69 11.57
CA GLU A 230 9.74 1.38 10.33
C GLU A 230 8.70 2.48 10.59
N ALA A 231 7.65 2.16 11.36
CA ALA A 231 6.60 3.12 11.69
C ALA A 231 7.13 4.39 12.38
N MET A 232 8.12 4.26 13.27
CA MET A 232 8.64 5.41 14.02
C MET A 232 9.89 6.03 13.40
N SER A 233 10.53 5.38 12.42
CA SER A 233 11.77 5.85 11.80
C SER A 233 11.62 7.23 11.15
N HIS A 234 10.53 7.45 10.42
CA HIS A 234 10.26 8.73 9.76
C HIS A 234 9.98 9.85 10.76
N VAL A 235 9.23 9.56 11.83
CA VAL A 235 8.94 10.50 12.93
C VAL A 235 10.23 10.86 13.68
N PHE A 236 11.07 9.85 13.95
CA PHE A 236 12.36 10.02 14.59
C PHE A 236 13.29 10.95 13.80
N TRP A 237 13.35 10.83 12.47
CA TRP A 237 14.15 11.73 11.65
C TRP A 237 13.67 13.18 11.70
N VAL A 238 12.35 13.40 11.68
CA VAL A 238 11.78 14.75 11.87
C VAL A 238 12.18 15.31 13.23
N ASP A 239 12.13 14.49 14.29
CA ASP A 239 12.52 14.91 15.65
C ASP A 239 14.02 15.19 15.80
N ARG A 240 14.85 14.63 14.92
CA ARG A 240 16.28 14.96 14.80
C ARG A 240 16.54 16.19 13.92
N GLY A 241 15.50 16.93 13.54
CA GLY A 241 15.60 18.17 12.78
C GLY A 241 15.71 17.99 11.27
N MET A 242 15.47 16.77 10.74
CA MET A 242 15.44 16.57 9.30
C MET A 242 14.19 17.19 8.67
N THR A 243 14.39 17.89 7.56
CA THR A 243 13.29 18.44 6.76
C THR A 243 12.65 17.36 5.90
N GLY A 244 11.38 17.53 5.51
CA GLY A 244 10.70 16.64 4.56
C GLY A 244 11.50 16.43 3.27
N ARG A 245 12.14 17.48 2.75
CA ARG A 245 13.05 17.38 1.59
C ARG A 245 14.20 16.39 1.84
N SER A 246 14.89 16.51 2.97
CA SER A 246 16.02 15.61 3.29
C SER A 246 15.58 14.17 3.51
N ILE A 247 14.43 13.95 4.16
CA ILE A 247 13.85 12.62 4.39
C ILE A 247 13.47 11.97 3.05
N GLY A 248 12.74 12.69 2.20
CA GLY A 248 12.35 12.19 0.88
C GLY A 248 13.57 11.91 -0.01
N LEU A 249 14.58 12.77 0.01
CA LEU A 249 15.82 12.57 -0.76
C LEU A 249 16.59 11.35 -0.27
N PHE A 250 16.71 11.15 1.04
CA PHE A 250 17.37 9.98 1.62
C PHE A 250 16.63 8.69 1.23
N ASN A 251 15.31 8.67 1.35
CA ASN A 251 14.52 7.49 0.99
C ASN A 251 14.60 7.16 -0.51
N LEU A 252 14.61 8.17 -1.39
CA LEU A 252 14.73 7.95 -2.83
C LEU A 252 16.14 7.54 -3.26
N SER A 253 17.18 8.14 -2.68
CA SER A 253 18.56 7.95 -3.15
C SER A 253 19.29 6.80 -2.46
N VAL A 254 18.96 6.52 -1.19
CA VAL A 254 19.64 5.50 -0.38
C VAL A 254 18.73 4.33 -0.07
N ALA A 255 17.57 4.59 0.56
CA ALA A 255 16.72 3.50 1.07
C ALA A 255 16.12 2.65 -0.06
N LEU A 256 15.60 3.26 -1.13
CA LEU A 256 14.99 2.54 -2.23
C LEU A 256 15.99 1.65 -2.99
N PRO A 257 17.18 2.14 -3.43
CA PRO A 257 18.17 1.28 -4.05
C PRO A 257 18.65 0.16 -3.14
N LEU A 258 18.92 0.44 -1.85
CA LEU A 258 19.32 -0.59 -0.89
C LEU A 258 18.23 -1.64 -0.68
N SER A 259 16.96 -1.23 -0.63
CA SER A 259 15.81 -2.15 -0.50
C SER A 259 15.65 -3.03 -1.75
N ILE A 260 15.87 -2.48 -2.95
CA ILE A 260 15.85 -3.25 -4.20
C ILE A 260 17.03 -4.24 -4.23
N CYS A 261 18.24 -3.78 -3.94
CA CYS A 261 19.44 -4.63 -3.86
C CYS A 261 19.26 -5.74 -2.82
N GLY A 262 18.78 -5.43 -1.63
CA GLY A 262 18.49 -6.39 -0.57
C GLY A 262 17.44 -7.41 -0.99
N ALA A 263 16.39 -6.99 -1.69
CA ALA A 263 15.37 -7.92 -2.21
C ALA A 263 15.91 -8.83 -3.32
N LEU A 264 16.77 -8.31 -4.21
CA LEU A 264 17.42 -9.12 -5.26
C LEU A 264 18.39 -10.14 -4.66
N LEU A 265 19.23 -9.71 -3.72
CA LEU A 265 20.17 -10.59 -3.01
C LEU A 265 19.44 -11.64 -2.17
N GLY A 266 18.41 -11.23 -1.42
CA GLY A 266 17.56 -12.13 -0.65
C GLY A 266 16.82 -13.13 -1.54
N GLY A 267 16.31 -12.69 -2.69
CA GLY A 267 15.69 -13.57 -3.69
C GLY A 267 16.68 -14.58 -4.29
N ALA A 268 17.88 -14.13 -4.67
CA ALA A 268 18.95 -14.99 -5.18
C ALA A 268 19.47 -15.98 -4.11
N TYR A 269 19.52 -15.57 -2.85
CA TYR A 269 19.88 -16.45 -1.75
C TYR A 269 18.79 -17.51 -1.50
N THR A 270 17.52 -17.08 -1.49
CA THR A 270 16.36 -17.97 -1.30
C THR A 270 16.28 -19.04 -2.38
N SER A 271 16.56 -18.69 -3.65
CA SER A 271 16.55 -19.65 -4.75
C SER A 271 17.67 -20.68 -4.67
N ARG A 272 18.81 -20.34 -4.05
CA ARG A 272 19.97 -21.26 -3.90
C ARG A 272 19.92 -22.13 -2.65
N GLN A 273 19.52 -21.55 -1.51
CA GLN A 273 19.66 -22.19 -0.18
C GLN A 273 18.33 -22.70 0.40
N GLY A 274 17.21 -22.45 -0.30
CA GLY A 274 15.88 -22.86 0.12
C GLY A 274 15.27 -21.93 1.19
N LEU A 275 13.94 -22.00 1.30
CA LEU A 275 13.13 -21.07 2.07
C LEU A 275 13.50 -21.03 3.57
N ARG A 276 13.70 -22.19 4.22
CA ARG A 276 13.96 -22.23 5.67
C ARG A 276 15.24 -21.50 6.06
N ARG A 277 16.35 -21.73 5.35
CA ARG A 277 17.65 -21.10 5.65
C ARG A 277 17.60 -19.60 5.36
N ALA A 278 16.95 -19.21 4.26
CA ALA A 278 16.72 -17.81 3.93
C ALA A 278 15.93 -17.08 5.02
N LEU A 279 14.85 -17.68 5.53
CA LEU A 279 14.06 -17.08 6.61
C LEU A 279 14.88 -16.84 7.88
N PHE A 280 15.70 -17.81 8.30
CA PHE A 280 16.55 -17.64 9.48
C PHE A 280 17.60 -16.54 9.29
N LEU A 281 18.33 -16.55 8.16
CA LEU A 281 19.37 -15.55 7.90
C LEU A 281 18.78 -14.15 7.75
N CYS A 282 17.72 -13.99 6.95
CA CYS A 282 17.06 -12.71 6.75
C CYS A 282 16.44 -12.19 8.05
N GLY A 283 15.81 -13.06 8.85
CA GLY A 283 15.25 -12.68 10.15
C GLY A 283 16.34 -12.25 11.15
N LEU A 284 17.49 -12.92 11.16
CA LEU A 284 18.62 -12.53 12.00
C LEU A 284 19.20 -11.17 11.59
N LEU A 285 19.38 -10.94 10.28
CA LEU A 285 19.84 -9.65 9.75
C LEU A 285 18.85 -8.52 10.07
N GLN A 286 17.56 -8.78 9.98
CA GLN A 286 16.50 -7.85 10.35
C GLN A 286 16.53 -7.51 11.85
N ALA A 287 16.69 -8.51 12.71
CA ALA A 287 16.82 -8.31 14.16
C ALA A 287 18.08 -7.51 14.53
N LEU A 288 19.21 -7.77 13.88
CA LEU A 288 20.44 -7.00 14.07
C LEU A 288 20.26 -5.55 13.63
N GLY A 289 19.60 -5.31 12.49
CA GLY A 289 19.31 -3.95 12.03
C GLY A 289 18.38 -3.16 12.96
N ALA A 290 17.50 -3.85 13.69
CA ALA A 290 16.59 -3.22 14.66
C ALA A 290 17.26 -2.85 16.00
N LEU A 291 18.44 -3.40 16.31
CA LEU A 291 19.15 -3.17 17.58
C LEU A 291 20.01 -1.90 17.61
N GLY A 292 20.25 -1.26 16.45
CA GLY A 292 21.06 -0.04 16.31
C GLY A 292 22.44 -0.28 15.75
#